data_AF-A0A5A5RJX7-F1
#
_entry.id   AF-A0A5A5RJX7-F1
#
_cell.length_a   1.000
_cell.length_b   1.000
_cell.length_c   1.000
_cell.angle_alpha   90.00
_cell.angle_beta   90.00
_cell.angle_gamma   90.00
#
_symmetry.space_group_name_H-M   'P 1'
#
loop_
_entity.id
_entity.type
_entity.pdbx_description
1 polymer ?
#
loop_
_entity_poly.entity_id
_entity_poly.type
_entity_poly.pdbx_seq_one_letter_code
_entity_poly.pdbx_strand_id
1 'polypeptide(L)'
;MAIIYVKSGSTGNGSGWNNAYGSLASALTAAQAVMVTIYIKSGSTALDAGDYKLFSSLRNALAFRIITFFLTIFGGNNFAQAVTLNVNAQSNIYGAGLSIPPSQVGGAGILPPVYNFSAAANQVLTFSQITGIINYGVPLSNGPDGADIRNLSQGSYFYPSLNGISGLIDEGIGRYLVGVFLDNSTPISPAPTPLNFSGNHNFKELSPLLRQTFFIGDGLTWTGVGDIQKFNVPEKATRLFLGFFDGPGVSSTGEIPVGFYNDNTGSFIAEFQISDMPKSTTPVPEPSTILGIVTLGLGVLLSKKCNQDNSNDG
;
A
#
# COMPACT_ATOMS: atom_id res chain seq x y z
N MET A 1 8.45 27.24 11.50
CA MET A 1 7.46 26.14 11.50
C MET A 1 6.21 26.67 12.18
N ALA A 2 5.09 26.73 11.47
CA ALA A 2 3.83 27.21 12.03
C ALA A 2 2.95 26.02 12.43
N ILE A 3 2.41 26.06 13.64
CA ILE A 3 1.42 25.10 14.12
C ILE A 3 0.04 25.74 14.00
N ILE A 4 -0.88 25.07 13.33
CA ILE A 4 -2.25 25.55 13.10
C ILE A 4 -3.25 24.50 13.61
N TYR A 5 -4.28 24.93 14.33
CA TYR A 5 -5.33 24.05 14.86
C TYR A 5 -6.64 24.22 14.09
N VAL A 6 -7.34 23.13 13.82
CA VAL A 6 -8.62 23.05 13.09
C VAL A 6 -9.63 22.21 13.87
N LYS A 7 -10.83 22.73 14.03
CA LYS A 7 -11.93 22.10 14.75
C LYS A 7 -13.24 22.50 14.09
N SER A 8 -13.98 21.52 13.55
CA SER A 8 -15.25 21.77 12.85
C SER A 8 -16.19 22.64 13.68
N GLY A 9 -16.77 23.65 13.04
CA GLY A 9 -17.68 24.63 13.67
C GLY A 9 -17.02 25.68 14.55
N SER A 10 -15.68 25.75 14.60
CA SER A 10 -14.96 26.83 15.31
C SER A 10 -14.80 28.08 14.43
N THR A 11 -14.51 29.22 15.04
CA THR A 11 -14.39 30.52 14.33
C THR A 11 -13.08 31.23 14.66
N GLY A 12 -12.08 30.50 15.16
CA GLY A 12 -10.81 31.07 15.57
C GLY A 12 -9.80 31.23 14.43
N ASN A 13 -8.60 31.70 14.76
CA ASN A 13 -7.53 32.00 13.80
C ASN A 13 -6.41 30.93 13.76
N GLY A 14 -6.64 29.77 14.35
CA GLY A 14 -5.73 28.64 14.35
C GLY A 14 -4.53 28.75 15.28
N SER A 15 -4.41 29.80 16.10
CA SER A 15 -3.24 30.00 17.00
C SER A 15 -3.15 29.03 18.17
N GLY A 16 -4.24 28.31 18.47
CA GLY A 16 -4.33 27.37 19.57
C GLY A 16 -5.61 26.53 19.49
N TRP A 17 -5.68 25.45 20.25
CA TRP A 17 -6.83 24.53 20.22
C TRP A 17 -8.17 25.20 20.55
N ASN A 18 -8.17 26.13 21.52
CA ASN A 18 -9.35 26.91 21.90
C ASN A 18 -9.68 28.05 20.91
N ASN A 19 -8.81 28.28 19.92
CA ASN A 19 -8.92 29.32 18.92
C ASN A 19 -8.70 28.74 17.50
N ALA A 20 -9.17 27.50 17.28
CA ALA A 20 -8.96 26.75 16.05
C ALA A 20 -9.78 27.30 14.87
N TYR A 21 -9.29 27.09 13.65
CA TYR A 21 -10.07 27.33 12.42
C TYR A 21 -11.26 26.39 12.32
N GLY A 22 -12.34 26.86 11.70
CA GLY A 22 -13.58 26.08 11.51
C GLY A 22 -13.52 25.04 10.41
N SER A 23 -12.57 25.16 9.49
CA SER A 23 -12.41 24.27 8.34
C SER A 23 -10.95 24.16 7.92
N LEU A 24 -10.61 23.12 7.16
CA LEU A 24 -9.28 22.98 6.60
C LEU A 24 -8.99 24.06 5.53
N ALA A 25 -9.98 24.38 4.70
CA ALA A 25 -9.87 25.44 3.69
C ALA A 25 -9.49 26.81 4.29
N SER A 26 -10.07 27.18 5.44
CA SER A 26 -9.74 28.44 6.12
C SER A 26 -8.31 28.42 6.70
N ALA A 27 -7.89 27.29 7.29
CA ALA A 27 -6.52 27.12 7.77
C ALA A 27 -5.48 27.21 6.64
N LEU A 28 -5.78 26.62 5.48
CA LEU A 28 -4.88 26.57 4.33
C LEU A 28 -4.79 27.92 3.60
N THR A 29 -5.88 28.70 3.58
CA THR A 29 -5.88 30.07 3.04
C THR A 29 -5.03 31.03 3.88
N ALA A 30 -5.02 30.83 5.20
CA ALA A 30 -4.24 31.64 6.14
C ALA A 30 -2.76 31.22 6.23
N ALA A 31 -2.43 30.01 5.80
CA ALA A 31 -1.08 29.45 5.84
C ALA A 31 -0.17 30.10 4.78
N GLN A 32 0.54 31.18 5.16
CA GLN A 32 1.54 31.83 4.29
C GLN A 32 2.96 31.23 4.40
N ALA A 33 3.14 30.14 5.15
CA ALA A 33 4.46 29.60 5.49
C ALA A 33 4.84 28.36 4.66
N VAL A 34 6.13 28.23 4.36
CA VAL A 34 6.73 27.12 3.61
C VAL A 34 6.60 25.76 4.33
N MET A 35 6.37 25.75 5.65
CA MET A 35 6.20 24.55 6.49
C MET A 35 5.11 24.76 7.54
N VAL A 36 4.03 23.99 7.46
CA VAL A 36 2.85 24.09 8.36
C VAL A 36 2.47 22.71 8.90
N THR A 37 2.26 22.63 10.21
CA THR A 37 1.67 21.45 10.88
C THR A 37 0.22 21.77 11.25
N ILE A 38 -0.74 20.96 10.79
CA ILE A 38 -2.17 21.17 11.03
C ILE A 38 -2.72 20.09 11.97
N TYR A 39 -3.35 20.49 13.07
CA TYR A 39 -4.01 19.61 14.04
C TYR A 39 -5.52 19.62 13.85
N ILE A 40 -6.17 18.47 13.63
CA ILE A 40 -7.62 18.37 13.43
C ILE A 40 -8.30 17.63 14.59
N LYS A 41 -9.43 18.14 15.08
CA LYS A 41 -10.24 17.45 16.10
C LYS A 41 -10.89 16.17 15.56
N SER A 42 -10.61 15.04 16.22
CA SER A 42 -11.28 13.75 16.05
C SER A 42 -12.82 13.88 16.01
N GLY A 43 -13.46 13.22 15.04
CA GLY A 43 -14.91 13.24 14.82
C GLY A 43 -15.43 14.50 14.10
N SER A 44 -14.56 15.41 13.66
CA SER A 44 -14.96 16.50 12.77
C SER A 44 -15.16 15.97 11.35
N THR A 45 -16.32 16.23 10.74
CA THR A 45 -16.56 16.10 9.28
C THR A 45 -15.87 17.21 8.48
N ALA A 46 -14.70 17.68 8.94
CA ALA A 46 -13.99 18.84 8.37
C ALA A 46 -13.30 18.55 7.02
N LEU A 47 -13.71 17.46 6.36
CA LEU A 47 -13.35 17.09 5.01
C LEU A 47 -14.68 16.86 4.27
N ASP A 48 -15.08 17.83 3.45
CA ASP A 48 -16.19 17.67 2.51
C ASP A 48 -15.68 17.38 1.08
N ALA A 49 -16.58 17.08 0.14
CA ALA A 49 -16.23 16.81 -1.25
C ALA A 49 -15.56 18.01 -1.97
N GLY A 50 -15.70 19.23 -1.43
CA GLY A 50 -15.05 20.45 -1.90
C GLY A 50 -13.57 20.52 -1.50
N ASP A 51 -13.19 19.95 -0.34
CA ASP A 51 -11.80 19.93 0.12
C ASP A 51 -10.90 19.11 -0.80
N TYR A 52 -11.39 18.00 -1.39
CA TYR A 52 -10.67 17.21 -2.40
C TYR A 52 -10.32 18.01 -3.67
N LYS A 53 -11.18 18.95 -4.09
CA LYS A 53 -10.89 19.83 -5.24
C LYS A 53 -9.83 20.88 -4.90
N LEU A 54 -9.79 21.37 -3.66
CA LEU A 54 -8.77 22.30 -3.19
C LEU A 54 -7.37 21.66 -3.18
N PHE A 55 -7.27 20.38 -2.80
CA PHE A 55 -6.03 19.60 -2.92
C PHE A 55 -5.56 19.45 -4.38
N SER A 56 -6.48 19.32 -5.33
CA SER A 56 -6.14 19.23 -6.75
C SER A 56 -5.70 20.58 -7.35
N SER A 57 -6.30 21.70 -6.92
CA SER A 57 -5.96 23.04 -7.44
C SER A 57 -4.64 23.59 -6.86
N LEU A 58 -4.30 23.24 -5.62
CA LEU A 58 -3.02 23.64 -5.00
C LEU A 58 -1.82 22.89 -5.60
N ARG A 59 -1.99 21.64 -6.06
CA ARG A 59 -0.97 20.90 -6.84
C ARG A 59 -0.66 21.57 -8.17
N ASN A 60 -1.64 22.24 -8.79
CA ASN A 60 -1.47 22.94 -10.06
C ASN A 60 -0.95 24.39 -9.90
N ALA A 61 -1.07 25.00 -8.72
CA ALA A 61 -0.71 26.40 -8.48
C ALA A 61 0.73 26.62 -7.96
N LEU A 62 1.45 25.58 -7.55
CA LEU A 62 2.83 25.67 -7.09
C LEU A 62 3.75 24.69 -7.83
N ALA A 63 4.09 25.03 -9.07
CA ALA A 63 5.39 24.62 -9.58
C ALA A 63 6.47 25.25 -8.66
N PHE A 64 7.33 24.41 -8.09
CA PHE A 64 8.49 24.79 -7.25
C PHE A 64 8.21 25.34 -5.83
N ARG A 65 7.55 24.58 -4.94
CA ARG A 65 7.94 24.53 -3.49
C ARG A 65 7.61 23.14 -2.93
N ILE A 66 8.61 22.43 -2.43
CA ILE A 66 8.44 21.17 -1.68
C ILE A 66 7.63 21.50 -0.42
N ILE A 67 6.34 21.16 -0.41
CA ILE A 67 5.50 21.22 0.79
C ILE A 67 5.42 19.79 1.33
N THR A 68 6.21 19.48 2.35
CA THR A 68 6.09 18.23 3.11
C THR A 68 4.91 18.36 4.07
N PHE A 69 3.87 17.54 3.89
CA PHE A 69 2.64 17.57 4.68
C PHE A 69 2.64 16.38 5.66
N PHE A 70 2.62 16.66 6.98
CA PHE A 70 2.40 15.64 8.01
C PHE A 70 1.01 15.81 8.60
N LEU A 71 0.15 14.81 8.39
CA LEU A 71 -1.19 14.72 8.98
C LEU A 71 -1.17 13.72 10.13
N THR A 72 -1.20 14.20 11.37
CA THR A 72 -1.32 13.34 12.56
C THR A 72 -2.74 13.42 13.10
N ILE A 73 -3.52 12.35 12.93
CA ILE A 73 -4.87 12.22 13.50
C ILE A 73 -4.75 11.45 14.82
N PHE A 74 -5.07 12.08 15.95
CA PHE A 74 -5.25 11.37 17.22
C PHE A 74 -6.71 11.00 17.42
N GLY A 75 -7.03 9.71 17.22
CA GLY A 75 -8.30 9.09 17.56
C GLY A 75 -8.05 7.66 18.01
N GLY A 76 -8.49 7.31 19.21
CA GLY A 76 -8.22 6.03 19.89
C GLY A 76 -8.92 4.82 19.30
N ASN A 77 -8.57 4.49 18.05
CA ASN A 77 -8.64 3.14 17.53
C ASN A 77 -7.20 2.69 17.31
N ASN A 78 -6.88 1.41 17.52
CA ASN A 78 -5.56 0.84 17.24
C ASN A 78 -5.26 0.89 15.73
N PHE A 79 -4.96 2.08 15.20
CA PHE A 79 -4.41 2.21 13.87
C PHE A 79 -3.02 1.59 13.90
N ALA A 80 -2.79 0.59 13.06
CA ALA A 80 -1.47 0.02 12.86
C ALA A 80 -0.50 1.17 12.58
N GLN A 81 0.54 1.29 13.39
CA GLN A 81 1.55 2.33 13.23
C GLN A 81 2.21 2.16 11.85
N ALA A 82 2.25 3.23 11.06
CA ALA A 82 3.00 3.22 9.81
C ALA A 82 4.47 2.91 10.08
N VAL A 83 5.00 1.95 9.35
CA VAL A 83 6.38 1.48 9.37
C VAL A 83 7.12 2.16 8.23
N THR A 84 8.35 2.61 8.51
CA THR A 84 9.24 3.20 7.50
C THR A 84 10.43 2.27 7.27
N LEU A 85 10.69 1.92 6.01
CA LEU A 85 11.92 1.23 5.59
C LEU A 85 12.67 2.06 4.54
N ASN A 86 13.97 2.20 4.73
CA ASN A 86 14.88 2.71 3.69
C ASN A 86 15.35 1.54 2.82
N VAL A 87 15.13 1.63 1.51
CA VAL A 87 15.48 0.63 0.51
C VAL A 87 16.56 1.21 -0.40
N ASN A 88 17.82 0.87 -0.10
CA ASN A 88 18.95 1.30 -0.91
C ASN A 88 18.89 0.64 -2.31
N ALA A 89 19.25 1.36 -3.38
CA ALA A 89 19.20 0.84 -4.75
C ALA A 89 20.04 -0.45 -4.98
N GLN A 90 21.04 -0.71 -4.12
CA GLN A 90 21.84 -1.93 -4.12
C GLN A 90 21.17 -3.12 -3.42
N SER A 91 19.93 -2.97 -2.91
CA SER A 91 19.19 -4.01 -2.16
C SER A 91 18.81 -5.18 -3.08
N ASN A 92 19.63 -6.23 -3.07
CA ASN A 92 19.46 -7.41 -3.91
C ASN A 92 18.34 -8.30 -3.36
N ILE A 93 17.17 -8.32 -4.02
CA ILE A 93 16.00 -9.06 -3.52
C ILE A 93 16.26 -10.57 -3.38
N TYR A 94 17.16 -11.15 -4.18
CA TYR A 94 17.53 -12.56 -4.09
C TYR A 94 18.36 -12.89 -2.84
N GLY A 95 18.85 -11.86 -2.12
CA GLY A 95 19.47 -12.00 -0.81
C GLY A 95 18.48 -12.14 0.36
N ALA A 96 17.18 -12.06 0.10
CA ALA A 96 16.16 -12.17 1.15
C ALA A 96 16.32 -13.46 1.96
N GLY A 97 16.49 -13.33 3.28
CA GLY A 97 16.65 -14.46 4.18
C GLY A 97 18.02 -15.16 4.17
N LEU A 98 19.02 -14.61 3.46
CA LEU A 98 20.41 -15.08 3.46
C LEU A 98 21.29 -14.25 4.41
N SER A 99 22.47 -14.79 4.75
CA SER A 99 23.46 -14.09 5.59
C SER A 99 24.42 -13.19 4.80
N ILE A 100 24.52 -13.40 3.49
CA ILE A 100 25.30 -12.58 2.55
C ILE A 100 24.53 -12.42 1.24
N PRO A 101 24.71 -11.30 0.51
CA PRO A 101 24.12 -11.15 -0.81
C PRO A 101 24.66 -12.23 -1.77
N PRO A 102 23.83 -12.82 -2.65
CA PRO A 102 24.29 -13.78 -3.65
C PRO A 102 25.39 -13.17 -4.52
N SER A 103 26.56 -13.80 -4.55
CA SER A 103 27.67 -13.36 -5.39
C SER A 103 27.29 -13.46 -6.86
N GLN A 104 27.39 -12.35 -7.59
CA GLN A 104 27.01 -12.25 -9.00
C GLN A 104 27.98 -11.32 -9.75
N VAL A 105 27.98 -11.44 -11.08
CA VAL A 105 28.76 -10.57 -11.97
C VAL A 105 28.31 -9.11 -11.81
N GLY A 106 29.24 -8.16 -11.85
CA GLY A 106 28.95 -6.73 -11.70
C GLY A 106 28.70 -6.27 -10.25
N GLY A 107 28.74 -7.18 -9.27
CA GLY A 107 28.60 -6.87 -7.85
C GLY A 107 27.33 -7.44 -7.25
N ALA A 108 27.44 -7.92 -6.01
CA ALA A 108 26.37 -8.60 -5.30
C ALA A 108 25.35 -7.63 -4.66
N GLY A 109 25.71 -6.34 -4.55
CA GLY A 109 24.95 -5.35 -3.81
C GLY A 109 24.99 -5.60 -2.30
N ILE A 110 23.89 -5.26 -1.63
CA ILE A 110 23.67 -5.48 -0.20
C ILE A 110 22.44 -6.36 0.05
N LEU A 111 22.32 -6.88 1.27
CA LEU A 111 21.13 -7.61 1.68
C LEU A 111 19.93 -6.65 1.69
N PRO A 112 18.74 -7.10 1.24
CA PRO A 112 17.56 -6.26 1.24
C PRO A 112 17.11 -5.97 2.67
N PRO A 113 16.62 -4.74 2.98
CA PRO A 113 16.04 -4.44 4.27
C PRO A 113 14.86 -5.36 4.58
N VAL A 114 14.70 -5.66 5.87
CA VAL A 114 13.66 -6.55 6.38
C VAL A 114 12.80 -5.85 7.42
N TYR A 115 11.50 -6.07 7.34
CA TYR A 115 10.57 -5.81 8.43
C TYR A 115 10.07 -7.14 9.01
N ASN A 116 10.22 -7.30 10.33
CA ASN A 116 9.75 -8.48 11.05
C ASN A 116 8.39 -8.19 11.67
N PHE A 117 7.45 -9.12 11.52
CA PHE A 117 6.11 -9.00 12.06
C PHE A 117 5.59 -10.34 12.57
N SER A 118 4.53 -10.29 13.38
CA SER A 118 3.87 -11.51 13.85
C SER A 118 2.95 -12.05 12.77
N ALA A 119 3.16 -13.31 12.39
CA ALA A 119 2.31 -14.00 11.44
C ALA A 119 0.87 -14.09 11.96
N ALA A 120 -0.11 -13.67 11.15
CA ALA A 120 -1.53 -13.85 11.43
C ALA A 120 -2.33 -14.06 10.14
N ALA A 121 -3.52 -14.65 10.28
CA ALA A 121 -4.44 -14.84 9.17
C ALA A 121 -5.06 -13.50 8.74
N ASN A 122 -5.33 -13.35 7.44
CA ASN A 122 -5.98 -12.18 6.82
C ASN A 122 -5.22 -10.87 7.04
N GLN A 123 -3.90 -10.93 7.16
CA GLN A 123 -3.07 -9.74 7.16
C GLN A 123 -3.00 -9.13 5.76
N VAL A 124 -3.12 -7.81 5.71
CA VAL A 124 -3.02 -7.03 4.46
C VAL A 124 -1.90 -6.00 4.61
N LEU A 125 -0.97 -6.03 3.66
CA LEU A 125 0.06 -5.02 3.47
C LEU A 125 -0.47 -3.93 2.52
N THR A 126 -0.29 -2.68 2.90
CA THR A 126 -0.54 -1.49 2.05
C THR A 126 0.59 -0.48 2.22
N PHE A 127 1.00 0.16 1.12
CA PHE A 127 1.95 1.27 1.13
C PHE A 127 1.18 2.59 1.13
N SER A 128 1.47 3.46 2.10
CA SER A 128 0.87 4.81 2.16
C SER A 128 1.64 5.80 1.30
N GLN A 129 2.96 5.60 1.18
CA GLN A 129 3.84 6.44 0.40
C GLN A 129 5.15 5.72 0.10
N ILE A 130 5.66 5.87 -1.12
CA ILE A 130 7.03 5.52 -1.47
C ILE A 130 7.66 6.76 -2.12
N THR A 131 8.73 7.28 -1.51
CA THR A 131 9.46 8.44 -2.02
C THR A 131 10.91 8.12 -2.30
N GLY A 132 11.57 8.95 -3.10
CA GLY A 132 12.96 8.79 -3.48
C GLY A 132 13.11 8.42 -4.95
N ILE A 133 14.35 8.18 -5.34
CA ILE A 133 14.77 7.94 -6.73
C ILE A 133 15.95 6.96 -6.70
N ILE A 134 15.99 6.06 -7.68
CA ILE A 134 17.12 5.16 -7.92
C ILE A 134 17.67 5.32 -9.34
N ASN A 135 18.95 5.00 -9.54
CA ASN A 135 19.61 4.99 -10.86
C ASN A 135 20.44 3.71 -11.01
N TYR A 136 20.50 3.16 -12.22
CA TYR A 136 21.15 1.88 -12.56
C TYR A 136 22.23 2.13 -13.61
N GLY A 137 23.45 2.45 -13.19
CA GLY A 137 24.61 2.65 -14.09
C GLY A 137 24.54 3.80 -15.11
N VAL A 138 23.42 4.54 -15.23
CA VAL A 138 23.20 5.65 -16.16
C VAL A 138 22.45 6.80 -15.48
N PRO A 139 22.51 8.07 -15.97
CA PRO A 139 21.85 9.23 -15.34
C PRO A 139 20.31 9.24 -15.46
N LEU A 140 19.68 8.08 -15.64
CA LEU A 140 18.23 7.94 -15.66
C LEU A 140 17.72 7.62 -14.26
N SER A 141 16.97 8.58 -13.73
CA SER A 141 16.28 8.51 -12.44
C SER A 141 14.95 7.79 -12.60
N ASN A 142 14.79 6.69 -11.85
CA ASN A 142 13.59 5.87 -11.86
C ASN A 142 12.80 6.10 -10.57
N GLY A 143 11.51 6.32 -10.72
CA GLY A 143 10.56 6.25 -9.62
C GLY A 143 10.27 4.79 -9.23
N PRO A 144 9.45 4.57 -8.20
CA PRO A 144 9.22 3.23 -7.67
C PRO A 144 8.45 2.29 -8.61
N ASP A 145 7.69 2.81 -9.58
CA ASP A 145 7.09 2.02 -10.68
C ASP A 145 8.07 1.60 -11.77
N GLY A 146 9.34 2.03 -11.66
CA GLY A 146 10.37 1.71 -12.63
C GLY A 146 10.24 2.52 -13.92
N ALA A 147 10.84 1.99 -14.98
CA ALA A 147 10.86 2.61 -16.30
C ALA A 147 10.86 1.55 -17.41
N ASP A 148 10.57 2.01 -18.63
CA ASP A 148 10.71 1.18 -19.82
C ASP A 148 12.20 0.82 -20.02
N ILE A 149 12.49 -0.48 -20.00
CA ILE A 149 13.82 -1.06 -20.19
C ILE A 149 13.98 -1.71 -21.58
N ARG A 150 12.99 -1.58 -22.45
CA ARG A 150 13.05 -2.13 -23.82
C ARG A 150 14.04 -1.32 -24.65
N ASN A 151 15.08 -1.99 -25.14
CA ASN A 151 15.47 -1.72 -26.51
C ASN A 151 14.34 -2.31 -27.38
N LEU A 152 13.69 -1.48 -28.20
CA LEU A 152 12.40 -1.67 -28.89
C LEU A 152 12.26 -2.91 -29.82
N SER A 153 13.06 -3.96 -29.67
CA SER A 153 13.20 -5.03 -30.65
C SER A 153 12.89 -6.46 -30.17
N GLN A 154 12.63 -6.76 -28.88
CA GLN A 154 12.42 -8.17 -28.46
C GLN A 154 11.51 -8.39 -27.22
N GLY A 155 10.34 -9.00 -27.42
CA GLY A 155 9.68 -9.96 -26.51
C GLY A 155 9.35 -9.57 -25.05
N SER A 156 8.79 -10.54 -24.30
CA SER A 156 8.60 -10.48 -22.85
C SER A 156 9.94 -10.68 -22.14
N TYR A 157 10.19 -9.90 -21.07
CA TYR A 157 11.42 -9.96 -20.29
C TYR A 157 11.15 -10.65 -18.97
N PHE A 158 12.15 -11.36 -18.44
CA PHE A 158 11.98 -11.98 -17.12
C PHE A 158 13.27 -11.94 -16.32
N TYR A 159 13.08 -11.77 -15.02
CA TYR A 159 14.11 -12.02 -14.03
C TYR A 159 14.01 -13.49 -13.60
N PRO A 160 15.13 -14.24 -13.53
CA PRO A 160 15.13 -15.66 -13.22
C PRO A 160 15.00 -15.93 -11.72
N SER A 161 14.42 -17.06 -11.32
CA SER A 161 14.45 -17.48 -9.92
C SER A 161 15.87 -17.85 -9.47
N LEU A 162 16.25 -17.47 -8.24
CA LEU A 162 17.57 -17.75 -7.68
C LEU A 162 17.46 -18.15 -6.20
N ASN A 163 18.16 -19.22 -5.81
CA ASN A 163 18.29 -19.69 -4.42
C ASN A 163 16.95 -19.84 -3.66
N GLY A 164 15.90 -20.31 -4.34
CA GLY A 164 14.59 -20.50 -3.72
C GLY A 164 13.72 -19.25 -3.62
N ILE A 165 14.20 -18.09 -4.07
CA ILE A 165 13.41 -16.87 -4.29
C ILE A 165 12.96 -16.83 -5.75
N SER A 166 11.68 -16.57 -5.99
CA SER A 166 11.19 -16.49 -7.37
C SER A 166 11.76 -15.27 -8.09
N GLY A 167 11.87 -15.36 -9.40
CA GLY A 167 11.97 -14.19 -10.25
C GLY A 167 10.60 -13.56 -10.52
N LEU A 168 10.52 -12.73 -11.55
CA LEU A 168 9.31 -12.04 -11.98
C LEU A 168 9.30 -11.85 -13.50
N ILE A 169 8.12 -11.95 -14.12
CA ILE A 169 7.93 -11.75 -15.56
C ILE A 169 7.28 -10.38 -15.77
N ASP A 170 7.84 -9.57 -16.65
CA ASP A 170 7.32 -8.26 -17.00
C ASP A 170 7.64 -7.88 -18.45
N GLU A 171 6.71 -7.19 -19.10
CA GLU A 171 6.90 -6.75 -20.48
C GLU A 171 7.43 -5.33 -20.54
N GLY A 172 8.75 -5.25 -20.48
CA GLY A 172 9.47 -4.05 -20.86
C GLY A 172 9.55 -2.99 -19.78
N ILE A 173 9.02 -3.26 -18.59
CA ILE A 173 9.20 -2.42 -17.42
C ILE A 173 10.18 -3.12 -16.49
N GLY A 174 11.09 -2.35 -15.88
CA GLY A 174 12.05 -2.82 -14.90
C GLY A 174 12.45 -1.70 -13.95
N ARG A 175 13.37 -2.00 -13.01
CA ARG A 175 13.87 -1.01 -12.02
C ARG A 175 12.79 -0.45 -11.08
N TYR A 176 11.77 -1.24 -10.80
CA TYR A 176 10.71 -0.94 -9.82
C TYR A 176 11.00 -1.57 -8.46
N LEU A 177 10.33 -1.06 -7.43
CA LEU A 177 10.33 -1.69 -6.11
C LEU A 177 9.58 -3.03 -6.14
N VAL A 178 10.21 -4.07 -5.59
CA VAL A 178 9.58 -5.37 -5.37
C VAL A 178 9.62 -5.79 -3.91
N GLY A 179 8.71 -6.69 -3.56
CA GLY A 179 8.66 -7.32 -2.24
C GLY A 179 8.72 -8.84 -2.32
N VAL A 180 9.13 -9.47 -1.21
CA VAL A 180 8.95 -10.91 -0.99
C VAL A 180 8.64 -11.18 0.48
N PHE A 181 7.67 -12.06 0.72
CA PHE A 181 7.34 -12.54 2.06
C PHE A 181 8.08 -13.83 2.38
N LEU A 182 8.69 -13.90 3.56
CA LEU A 182 9.34 -15.12 4.07
C LEU A 182 8.77 -15.50 5.45
N ASP A 183 8.77 -16.81 5.72
CA ASP A 183 8.72 -17.35 7.08
C ASP A 183 10.13 -17.30 7.71
N ASN A 184 10.36 -17.94 8.86
CA ASN A 184 11.68 -17.92 9.53
C ASN A 184 12.74 -18.84 8.89
N SER A 185 12.38 -19.69 7.93
CA SER A 185 13.34 -20.58 7.28
C SER A 185 14.15 -19.87 6.21
N THR A 186 15.35 -20.38 5.94
CA THR A 186 16.16 -19.97 4.80
C THR A 186 15.52 -20.45 3.50
N PRO A 187 15.38 -19.60 2.47
CA PRO A 187 14.90 -20.03 1.16
C PRO A 187 15.76 -21.16 0.56
N ILE A 188 15.11 -22.15 -0.04
CA ILE A 188 15.75 -23.28 -0.73
C ILE A 188 15.03 -23.53 -2.06
N SER A 189 15.77 -24.02 -3.06
CA SER A 189 15.21 -24.40 -4.34
C SER A 189 14.31 -25.65 -4.24
N PRO A 190 13.26 -25.78 -5.08
CA PRO A 190 12.86 -24.83 -6.11
C PRO A 190 12.11 -23.61 -5.54
N ALA A 191 12.26 -22.47 -6.21
CA ALA A 191 11.46 -21.29 -5.93
C ALA A 191 10.00 -21.47 -6.41
N PRO A 192 9.03 -20.72 -5.85
CA PRO A 192 7.70 -20.62 -6.44
C PRO A 192 7.74 -20.11 -7.89
N THR A 193 6.71 -20.42 -8.67
CA THR A 193 6.54 -19.90 -10.04
C THR A 193 6.55 -18.37 -10.03
N PRO A 194 7.35 -17.71 -10.88
CA PRO A 194 7.31 -16.25 -11.05
C PRO A 194 5.91 -15.73 -11.38
N LEU A 195 5.52 -14.62 -10.78
CA LEU A 195 4.32 -13.88 -11.17
C LEU A 195 4.57 -13.12 -12.48
N ASN A 196 3.52 -12.93 -13.27
CA ASN A 196 3.55 -12.16 -14.51
C ASN A 196 2.74 -10.88 -14.36
N PHE A 197 3.42 -9.74 -14.51
CA PHE A 197 2.82 -8.40 -14.43
C PHE A 197 2.78 -7.66 -15.77
N SER A 198 3.07 -8.33 -16.89
CA SER A 198 2.99 -7.76 -18.23
C SER A 198 1.62 -7.09 -18.48
N GLY A 199 1.62 -5.77 -18.58
CA GLY A 199 0.41 -4.95 -18.78
C GLY A 199 -0.55 -4.91 -17.59
N ASN A 200 -0.12 -5.34 -16.40
CA ASN A 200 -0.98 -5.51 -15.22
C ASN A 200 -0.32 -4.97 -13.94
N HIS A 201 0.22 -3.75 -13.99
CA HIS A 201 0.70 -3.05 -12.78
C HIS A 201 -0.42 -2.36 -12.00
N ASN A 202 -1.63 -2.25 -12.57
CA ASN A 202 -2.77 -1.54 -12.01
C ASN A 202 -3.76 -2.40 -11.23
N PHE A 203 -3.35 -3.59 -10.79
CA PHE A 203 -4.18 -4.49 -9.99
C PHE A 203 -4.60 -3.82 -8.67
N LYS A 204 -5.77 -4.20 -8.14
CA LYS A 204 -6.24 -3.69 -6.84
C LYS A 204 -5.76 -4.53 -5.67
N GLU A 205 -5.62 -5.83 -5.89
CA GLU A 205 -5.32 -6.80 -4.85
C GLU A 205 -4.47 -7.95 -5.42
N LEU A 206 -3.50 -8.42 -4.63
CA LEU A 206 -2.61 -9.53 -4.97
C LEU A 206 -2.40 -10.43 -3.76
N SER A 207 -2.38 -11.74 -3.97
CA SER A 207 -2.06 -12.75 -2.96
C SER A 207 -0.77 -13.49 -3.34
N PRO A 208 0.43 -12.93 -3.08
CA PRO A 208 1.68 -13.63 -3.33
C PRO A 208 1.84 -14.85 -2.41
N LEU A 209 2.64 -15.82 -2.83
CA LEU A 209 3.09 -16.94 -1.99
C LEU A 209 4.33 -16.56 -1.16
N LEU A 210 4.66 -17.37 -0.15
CA LEU A 210 5.97 -17.29 0.50
C LEU A 210 7.09 -17.53 -0.51
N ARG A 211 8.16 -16.75 -0.44
CA ARG A 211 9.33 -16.77 -1.36
C ARG A 211 8.99 -16.37 -2.80
N GLN A 212 7.78 -15.88 -3.05
CA GLN A 212 7.36 -15.38 -4.35
C GLN A 212 7.47 -13.85 -4.36
N THR A 213 8.29 -13.32 -5.25
CA THR A 213 8.45 -11.89 -5.46
C THR A 213 7.24 -11.30 -6.17
N PHE A 214 6.90 -10.07 -5.83
CA PHE A 214 5.80 -9.33 -6.44
C PHE A 214 6.15 -7.86 -6.68
N PHE A 215 5.53 -7.28 -7.70
CA PHE A 215 5.59 -5.85 -7.99
C PHE A 215 4.92 -5.06 -6.85
N ILE A 216 5.60 -4.02 -6.36
CA ILE A 216 5.02 -3.04 -5.42
C ILE A 216 4.80 -1.71 -6.13
N GLY A 217 5.75 -1.25 -6.94
CA GLY A 217 5.66 0.08 -7.53
C GLY A 217 5.64 1.16 -6.47
N ASP A 218 4.84 2.20 -6.70
CA ASP A 218 4.47 3.22 -5.70
C ASP A 218 3.36 2.79 -4.73
N GLY A 219 2.82 1.58 -4.88
CA GLY A 219 1.72 1.04 -4.09
C GLY A 219 0.32 1.51 -4.52
N LEU A 220 0.21 2.15 -5.68
CA LEU A 220 -1.04 2.63 -6.27
C LEU A 220 -1.38 1.89 -7.55
N THR A 221 -2.65 1.89 -7.93
CA THR A 221 -3.11 1.30 -9.20
C THR A 221 -2.53 2.01 -10.44
N TRP A 222 -1.96 3.21 -10.32
CA TRP A 222 -1.35 3.93 -11.44
C TRP A 222 -0.21 4.81 -10.93
N THR A 223 0.70 5.20 -11.81
CA THR A 223 1.84 6.03 -11.42
C THR A 223 1.44 7.37 -10.82
N GLY A 224 1.70 7.50 -9.52
CA GLY A 224 1.43 8.66 -8.68
C GLY A 224 -0.05 8.92 -8.40
N VAL A 225 -0.96 8.06 -8.85
CA VAL A 225 -2.42 8.28 -8.77
C VAL A 225 -3.22 6.97 -8.62
N GLY A 226 -4.50 7.08 -8.25
CA GLY A 226 -5.42 5.95 -8.18
C GLY A 226 -5.57 5.37 -6.76
N ASP A 227 -6.13 4.16 -6.70
CA ASP A 227 -6.43 3.47 -5.44
C ASP A 227 -5.16 2.83 -4.85
N ILE A 228 -5.11 2.69 -3.53
CA ILE A 228 -4.06 1.93 -2.84
C ILE A 228 -4.20 0.44 -3.18
N GLN A 229 -3.10 -0.18 -3.62
CA GLN A 229 -3.02 -1.62 -3.85
C GLN A 229 -2.92 -2.39 -2.53
N LYS A 230 -3.54 -3.56 -2.50
CA LYS A 230 -3.56 -4.45 -1.34
C LYS A 230 -2.79 -5.72 -1.61
N PHE A 231 -1.93 -6.11 -0.68
CA PHE A 231 -1.17 -7.35 -0.76
C PHE A 231 -1.58 -8.25 0.40
N ASN A 232 -2.23 -9.37 0.10
CA ASN A 232 -2.60 -10.36 1.10
C ASN A 232 -1.35 -11.10 1.56
N VAL A 233 -1.01 -10.92 2.84
CA VAL A 233 0.18 -11.49 3.44
C VAL A 233 -0.03 -13.00 3.62
N PRO A 234 0.91 -13.87 3.19
CA PRO A 234 0.81 -15.29 3.47
C PRO A 234 0.70 -15.54 4.98
N GLU A 235 -0.22 -16.40 5.40
CA GLU A 235 -0.54 -16.63 6.82
C GLU A 235 0.69 -17.00 7.68
N LYS A 236 1.70 -17.62 7.08
CA LYS A 236 2.94 -18.05 7.76
C LYS A 236 4.10 -17.05 7.61
N ALA A 237 3.90 -15.92 6.93
CA ALA A 237 4.93 -14.92 6.75
C ALA A 237 5.23 -14.22 8.09
N THR A 238 6.51 -14.08 8.39
CA THR A 238 7.02 -13.36 9.55
C THR A 238 7.95 -12.22 9.15
N ARG A 239 8.33 -12.16 7.87
CA ARG A 239 9.31 -11.22 7.33
C ARG A 239 8.85 -10.69 5.98
N LEU A 240 8.93 -9.38 5.80
CA LEU A 240 8.79 -8.69 4.52
C LEU A 240 10.17 -8.14 4.14
N PHE A 241 10.65 -8.50 2.96
CA PHE A 241 11.86 -7.92 2.36
C PHE A 241 11.49 -7.04 1.19
N LEU A 242 12.17 -5.89 1.08
CA LEU A 242 12.00 -4.95 -0.02
C LEU A 242 13.32 -4.78 -0.76
N GLY A 243 13.28 -4.68 -2.08
CA GLY A 243 14.51 -4.55 -2.86
C GLY A 243 14.24 -4.51 -4.34
N PHE A 244 15.23 -4.92 -5.11
CA PHE A 244 15.23 -4.78 -6.55
C PHE A 244 15.79 -5.99 -7.28
N PHE A 245 15.34 -6.16 -8.51
CA PHE A 245 16.02 -6.97 -9.51
C PHE A 245 16.99 -6.12 -10.31
N ASP A 246 18.14 -6.70 -10.64
CA ASP A 246 19.13 -6.05 -11.50
C ASP A 246 19.99 -7.07 -12.26
N GLY A 247 20.63 -6.61 -13.34
CA GLY A 247 21.47 -7.41 -14.22
C GLY A 247 22.19 -6.61 -15.31
N PRO A 248 23.09 -7.26 -16.07
CA PRO A 248 23.87 -6.65 -17.16
C PRO A 248 23.03 -6.13 -18.33
N GLY A 249 21.72 -6.34 -18.31
CA GLY A 249 20.82 -6.16 -19.44
C GLY A 249 20.19 -7.48 -19.89
N VAL A 250 19.44 -7.40 -20.98
CA VAL A 250 18.62 -8.51 -21.49
C VAL A 250 19.47 -9.43 -22.37
N SER A 251 19.42 -10.73 -22.09
CA SER A 251 20.03 -11.76 -22.92
C SER A 251 19.22 -12.04 -24.19
N SER A 252 19.77 -12.81 -25.13
CA SER A 252 19.06 -13.22 -26.36
C SER A 252 17.79 -14.06 -26.12
N THR A 253 17.59 -14.54 -24.89
CA THR A 253 16.42 -15.35 -24.49
C THR A 253 15.32 -14.54 -23.81
N GLY A 254 15.53 -13.24 -23.59
CA GLY A 254 14.65 -12.38 -22.79
C GLY A 254 14.93 -12.41 -21.29
N GLU A 255 15.80 -13.32 -20.81
CA GLU A 255 16.25 -13.35 -19.42
C GLU A 255 17.15 -12.15 -19.10
N ILE A 256 16.98 -11.55 -17.92
CA ILE A 256 17.92 -10.61 -17.33
C ILE A 256 18.70 -11.33 -16.22
N PRO A 257 19.97 -11.71 -16.44
CA PRO A 257 20.78 -12.41 -15.44
C PRO A 257 20.96 -11.57 -14.18
N VAL A 258 20.95 -12.19 -13.01
CA VAL A 258 21.11 -11.46 -11.73
C VAL A 258 22.51 -10.87 -11.62
N GLY A 259 22.64 -9.58 -11.28
CA GLY A 259 23.93 -8.94 -11.02
C GLY A 259 23.90 -7.42 -11.03
N PHE A 260 25.08 -6.80 -11.15
CA PHE A 260 25.29 -5.36 -11.41
C PHE A 260 24.86 -4.37 -10.32
N TYR A 261 24.32 -4.84 -9.20
CA TYR A 261 23.88 -4.00 -8.09
C TYR A 261 24.88 -2.95 -7.56
N ASN A 262 26.18 -3.11 -7.76
CA ASN A 262 27.17 -2.13 -7.26
C ASN A 262 27.17 -0.80 -8.02
N ASP A 263 26.64 -0.75 -9.25
CA ASP A 263 26.49 0.50 -10.00
C ASP A 263 25.15 1.22 -9.73
N ASN A 264 24.30 0.62 -8.90
CA ASN A 264 23.05 1.23 -8.46
C ASN A 264 23.29 2.31 -7.42
N THR A 265 22.61 3.44 -7.58
CA THR A 265 22.67 4.58 -6.67
C THR A 265 21.28 5.10 -6.32
N GLY A 266 21.19 5.82 -5.20
CA GLY A 266 19.92 6.32 -4.67
C GLY A 266 19.23 5.33 -3.75
N SER A 267 17.99 5.66 -3.37
CA SER A 267 17.20 4.87 -2.44
C SER A 267 15.73 5.28 -2.48
N PHE A 268 14.87 4.39 -1.99
CA PHE A 268 13.50 4.71 -1.64
C PHE A 268 13.29 4.73 -0.12
N ILE A 269 12.35 5.55 0.32
CA ILE A 269 11.76 5.48 1.66
C ILE A 269 10.34 4.96 1.46
N ALA A 270 10.08 3.74 1.93
CA ALA A 270 8.79 3.09 1.87
C ALA A 270 8.08 3.22 3.22
N GLU A 271 6.91 3.85 3.21
CA GLU A 271 5.99 3.92 4.33
C GLU A 271 4.82 2.96 4.08
N PHE A 272 4.61 2.03 5.00
CA PHE A 272 3.60 0.99 4.86
C PHE A 272 3.03 0.54 6.20
N GLN A 273 1.97 -0.25 6.14
CA GLN A 273 1.40 -0.91 7.30
C GLN A 273 1.01 -2.34 6.94
N ILE A 274 1.09 -3.23 7.92
CA ILE A 274 0.46 -4.54 7.89
C ILE A 274 -0.66 -4.50 8.92
N SER A 275 -1.89 -4.64 8.47
CA SER A 275 -3.07 -4.66 9.34
C SER A 275 -3.74 -6.03 9.30
N ASP A 276 -4.19 -6.49 10.46
CA ASP A 276 -5.09 -7.62 10.53
C ASP A 276 -6.46 -7.15 10.02
N MET A 277 -6.96 -7.72 8.92
CA MET A 277 -8.36 -7.49 8.56
C MET A 277 -9.21 -8.17 9.63
N PRO A 278 -10.11 -7.45 10.32
CA PRO A 278 -11.02 -8.08 11.25
C PRO A 278 -11.83 -9.13 10.47
N LYS A 279 -11.74 -10.39 10.92
CA LYS A 279 -12.67 -11.44 10.48
C LYS A 279 -14.08 -10.87 10.64
N SER A 280 -14.89 -10.88 9.59
CA SER A 280 -16.29 -10.47 9.69
C SER A 280 -16.96 -11.33 10.77
N THR A 281 -17.18 -10.77 11.95
CA THR A 281 -17.86 -11.41 13.07
C THR A 281 -19.37 -11.24 12.98
N THR A 282 -19.92 -10.83 11.83
CA THR A 282 -21.35 -10.96 11.59
C THR A 282 -21.69 -12.45 11.66
N PRO A 283 -22.46 -12.92 12.66
CA PRO A 283 -22.94 -14.29 12.63
C PRO A 283 -23.79 -14.40 11.37
N VAL A 284 -23.38 -15.27 10.44
CA VAL A 284 -24.27 -15.71 9.38
C VAL A 284 -25.48 -16.31 10.08
N PRO A 285 -26.70 -15.75 9.94
CA PRO A 285 -27.86 -16.35 10.56
C PRO A 285 -28.02 -17.74 9.94
N GLU A 286 -27.92 -18.79 10.75
CA GLU A 286 -28.25 -20.13 10.29
C GLU A 286 -29.69 -20.14 9.72
N PRO A 287 -29.99 -20.96 8.69
CA PRO A 287 -31.28 -20.96 8.00
C PRO A 287 -32.51 -21.07 8.92
N SER A 288 -32.34 -21.64 10.12
CA SER A 288 -33.34 -21.73 11.18
C SER A 288 -33.74 -20.38 11.80
N THR A 289 -32.87 -19.37 11.76
CA THR A 289 -33.16 -18.01 12.26
C THR A 289 -34.10 -17.25 11.31
N ILE A 290 -34.01 -17.53 10.00
CA ILE A 290 -34.90 -16.94 8.98
C ILE A 290 -36.32 -17.52 9.11
N LEU A 291 -36.44 -18.79 9.49
CA LEU A 291 -37.76 -19.42 9.65
C LEU A 291 -38.53 -18.85 10.85
N GLY A 292 -37.84 -18.52 11.96
CA GLY A 292 -38.46 -17.96 13.17
C GLY A 292 -39.09 -16.58 12.97
N ILE A 293 -38.46 -15.73 12.16
CA ILE A 293 -38.94 -14.36 11.87
C ILE A 293 -40.20 -14.41 10.97
N VAL A 294 -40.28 -15.36 10.04
CA VAL A 294 -41.45 -15.54 9.16
C VAL A 294 -42.66 -16.06 9.93
N THR A 295 -42.47 -16.96 10.91
CA THR A 295 -43.59 -17.47 11.74
C THR A 295 -44.17 -16.43 12.70
N LEU A 296 -43.35 -15.53 13.25
CA LEU A 296 -43.83 -14.44 14.12
C LEU A 296 -44.60 -13.36 13.35
N GLY A 297 -44.21 -13.08 12.09
CA GLY A 297 -44.92 -12.13 11.23
C GLY A 297 -46.32 -12.59 10.80
N LEU A 298 -46.51 -13.90 10.55
CA LEU A 298 -47.82 -14.44 10.16
C LEU A 298 -48.82 -14.51 11.32
N GLY A 299 -48.37 -14.78 12.55
CA GLY A 299 -49.23 -14.86 13.73
C GLY A 299 -49.90 -13.53 14.11
N VAL A 300 -49.20 -12.41 13.89
CA VAL A 300 -49.72 -11.06 14.16
C VAL A 300 -50.74 -10.61 13.09
N LEU A 301 -50.58 -11.07 11.84
CA LEU A 301 -51.53 -10.75 10.76
C LEU A 301 -52.86 -11.51 10.87
N LEU A 302 -52.87 -12.70 11.47
CA LEU A 302 -54.10 -13.51 11.66
C LEU A 302 -54.89 -13.11 12.92
N SER A 303 -54.25 -12.52 13.93
CA SER A 303 -54.92 -12.05 15.16
C SER A 303 -55.79 -10.79 14.95
N LYS A 304 -55.47 -9.95 13.96
CA LYS A 304 -56.21 -8.71 13.69
C LYS A 304 -57.57 -8.88 13.00
N LYS A 305 -57.95 -10.09 12.59
CA LYS A 305 -59.14 -10.31 11.73
C LYS A 305 -60.34 -10.96 12.44
N CYS A 306 -60.33 -11.11 13.76
CA CYS A 306 -61.43 -11.77 14.50
C CYS A 306 -62.17 -10.89 15.54
N ASN A 307 -62.01 -9.56 15.53
CA ASN A 307 -62.65 -8.66 16.51
C ASN A 307 -63.53 -7.56 15.89
N GLN A 308 -64.16 -7.84 14.75
CA GLN A 308 -65.34 -7.09 14.30
C GLN A 308 -66.37 -8.12 13.89
N ASP A 309 -67.28 -8.43 14.82
CA ASP A 309 -68.69 -8.75 14.58
C ASP A 309 -69.29 -9.20 15.92
N ASN A 310 -69.99 -8.28 16.59
CA ASN A 310 -71.23 -8.53 17.33
C ASN A 310 -71.63 -7.31 18.16
N SER A 311 -72.36 -6.40 17.52
CA SER A 311 -73.35 -5.58 18.22
C SER A 311 -74.35 -5.07 17.18
N ASN A 312 -75.40 -5.83 16.93
CA ASN A 312 -76.75 -5.36 16.59
C ASN A 312 -77.70 -6.56 16.51
N ASP A 313 -78.65 -6.60 17.45
CA ASP A 313 -80.10 -6.77 17.23
C ASP A 313 -80.77 -7.53 18.38
N GLY A 314 -81.80 -6.91 18.97
CA GLY A 314 -82.83 -7.54 19.81
C GLY A 314 -82.81 -7.19 21.28
#